data_AF-A0A4R5QHT6-F1
#
_entry.id   AF-A0A4R5QHT6-F1
#
_cell.length_a   1.000
_cell.length_b   1.000
_cell.length_c   1.000
_cell.angle_alpha   90.00
_cell.angle_beta   90.00
_cell.angle_gamma   90.00
#
_symmetry.space_group_name_H-M   'P 1'
#
loop_
_entity.id
_entity.type
_entity.pdbx_description
1 polymer ?
#
loop_
_entity_poly.entity_id
_entity_poly.type
_entity_poly.pdbx_seq_one_letter_code
_entity_poly.pdbx_strand_id
1 'polypeptide(L)'
;MRNRDDAKAVTTWDEPYLESCCRSALHRLTLVGPPGRPDGLKDGPCLARLDAMGLARRREDGRWEMTEAGTARHAREVLRREG
;
A
#
# COMPACT_ATOMS: atom_id res chain seq x y z
N MET A 1 33.32 6.58 -3.13
CA MET A 1 33.43 5.12 -3.30
C MET A 1 32.04 4.51 -3.15
N ARG A 2 31.52 4.00 -4.28
CA ARG A 2 30.44 3.00 -4.48
C ARG A 2 29.03 3.28 -3.94
N ASN A 3 28.21 3.74 -4.91
CA ASN A 3 26.75 3.61 -5.09
C ASN A 3 26.20 2.20 -4.74
N ARG A 4 25.06 2.14 -4.04
CA ARG A 4 24.19 0.96 -3.77
C ARG A 4 23.03 1.46 -2.90
N ASP A 5 21.80 1.67 -3.32
CA ASP A 5 21.01 1.34 -4.51
C ASP A 5 19.97 2.48 -4.53
N ASP A 6 19.74 3.25 -5.60
CA ASP A 6 19.08 2.81 -6.82
C ASP A 6 18.15 1.60 -6.59
N ALA A 7 17.48 1.54 -5.45
CA ALA A 7 16.20 0.88 -5.33
C ALA A 7 15.27 1.67 -6.24
N LYS A 8 15.38 1.40 -7.55
CA LYS A 8 14.28 1.48 -8.49
C LYS A 8 13.08 1.11 -7.67
N ALA A 9 12.25 2.12 -7.39
CA ALA A 9 10.89 1.92 -6.96
C ALA A 9 10.35 0.94 -7.98
N VAL A 10 10.32 -0.34 -7.62
CA VAL A 10 9.68 -1.32 -8.47
C VAL A 10 8.26 -0.81 -8.45
N THR A 11 7.86 -0.24 -9.59
CA THR A 11 6.50 0.17 -9.90
C THR A 11 5.71 -1.13 -9.98
N THR A 12 5.55 -1.82 -8.86
CA THR A 12 4.88 -3.11 -8.74
C THR A 12 3.37 -2.92 -8.76
N TRP A 13 2.92 -2.03 -9.64
CA TRP A 13 1.56 -1.89 -10.12
C TRP A 13 1.48 -2.24 -11.61
N ASP A 14 2.60 -2.32 -12.33
CA ASP A 14 2.63 -2.68 -13.77
C ASP A 14 2.46 -4.18 -14.03
N GLU A 15 2.55 -5.02 -12.99
CA GLU A 15 2.27 -6.45 -13.08
C GLU A 15 0.79 -6.72 -12.71
N PRO A 16 -0.05 -7.18 -13.66
CA PRO A 16 -1.51 -7.30 -13.46
C PRO A 16 -1.90 -8.14 -12.23
N TYR A 17 -1.06 -9.11 -11.90
CA TYR A 17 -1.26 -10.01 -10.77
C TYR A 17 -0.91 -9.35 -9.42
N LEU A 18 0.08 -8.46 -9.38
CA LEU A 18 0.45 -7.72 -8.16
C LEU A 18 -0.46 -6.50 -7.93
N GLU A 19 -1.02 -5.94 -9.01
CA GLU A 19 -2.08 -4.94 -8.94
C GLU A 19 -3.29 -5.46 -8.14
N SER A 20 -3.73 -6.69 -8.41
CA SER A 20 -4.91 -7.28 -7.78
C SER A 20 -4.73 -7.52 -6.26
N CYS A 21 -3.55 -7.97 -5.83
CA CYS A 21 -3.28 -8.20 -4.40
C CYS A 21 -3.03 -6.90 -3.64
N CYS A 22 -2.34 -5.93 -4.25
CA CYS A 22 -2.12 -4.60 -3.66
C CYS A 22 -3.42 -3.80 -3.56
N ARG A 23 -4.29 -3.85 -4.59
CA ARG A 23 -5.64 -3.26 -4.56
C ARG A 23 -6.48 -3.83 -3.40
N SER A 24 -6.42 -5.15 -3.21
CA SER A 24 -7.11 -5.82 -2.10
C SER A 24 -6.56 -5.42 -0.73
N ALA A 25 -5.24 -5.28 -0.58
CA ALA A 25 -4.61 -4.82 0.66
C ALA A 25 -5.00 -3.37 0.99
N LEU A 26 -5.00 -2.50 -0.03
CA LEU A 26 -5.40 -1.10 0.10
C LEU A 26 -6.87 -0.98 0.52
N HIS A 27 -7.78 -1.77 -0.09
CA HIS A 27 -9.16 -1.83 0.35
C HIS A 27 -9.33 -2.31 1.79
N ARG A 28 -8.55 -3.30 2.22
CA ARG A 28 -8.60 -3.76 3.61
C ARG A 28 -8.13 -2.69 4.59
N LEU A 29 -7.14 -1.86 4.25
CA LEU A 29 -6.75 -0.73 5.10
C LEU A 29 -7.91 0.26 5.31
N THR A 30 -8.74 0.49 4.29
CA THR A 30 -9.89 1.38 4.41
C THR A 30 -10.96 0.84 5.35
N LEU A 31 -11.12 -0.49 5.42
CA LEU A 31 -12.09 -1.14 6.29
C LEU A 31 -11.67 -1.13 7.77
N VAL A 32 -10.36 -1.21 8.04
CA VAL A 32 -9.87 -1.21 9.43
C VAL A 32 -9.95 0.20 10.04
N GLY A 33 -9.72 1.25 9.25
CA GLY A 33 -9.85 2.63 9.71
C GLY A 33 -8.79 3.04 10.75
N PRO A 34 -9.13 3.95 11.71
CA PRO A 34 -8.18 4.53 12.67
C PRO A 34 -7.38 3.53 13.54
N PRO A 35 -7.93 2.36 13.94
CA PRO A 35 -7.17 1.35 14.67
C PRO A 35 -5.91 0.85 13.96
N GLY A 36 -5.85 0.95 12.64
CA GLY A 36 -4.75 0.45 11.82
C GLY A 36 -4.73 -1.08 11.72
N ARG A 37 -4.20 -1.60 10.62
CA ARG A 37 -4.11 -3.04 10.38
C ARG A 37 -2.87 -3.62 11.09
N PRO A 38 -3.00 -4.67 11.92
CA PRO A 38 -1.86 -5.26 12.61
C PRO A 38 -0.89 -5.93 11.62
N ASP A 39 0.39 -5.94 11.98
CA ASP A 39 1.44 -6.67 11.25
C ASP A 39 1.29 -8.19 11.41
N GLY A 40 2.00 -8.96 10.59
CA GLY A 40 1.98 -10.43 10.63
C GLY A 40 0.83 -11.10 9.87
N LEU A 41 0.02 -10.30 9.16
CA LEU A 41 -0.99 -10.81 8.24
C LEU A 41 -0.36 -11.17 6.87
N LYS A 42 -1.03 -12.05 6.12
CA LYS A 42 -0.56 -12.52 4.80
C LYS A 42 -0.31 -11.40 3.79
N ASP A 43 -0.84 -10.21 4.03
CA ASP A 43 -0.65 -9.04 3.19
C ASP A 43 0.51 -8.12 3.59
N GLY A 44 1.32 -8.50 4.58
CA GLY A 44 2.55 -7.78 4.95
C GLY A 44 3.44 -7.40 3.74
N PRO A 45 3.73 -8.31 2.79
CA PRO A 45 4.50 -7.96 1.60
C PRO A 45 3.81 -6.94 0.68
N CYS A 46 2.47 -6.92 0.63
CA CYS A 46 1.73 -5.92 -0.14
C CYS A 46 1.74 -4.57 0.58
N LEU A 47 1.61 -4.57 1.91
CA LEU A 47 1.66 -3.36 2.73
C LEU A 47 3.03 -2.67 2.64
N ALA A 48 4.13 -3.44 2.68
CA ALA A 48 5.47 -2.92 2.47
C ALA A 48 5.67 -2.31 1.07
N ARG A 49 5.02 -2.84 0.03
CA ARG A 49 5.03 -2.24 -1.31
C ARG A 49 4.22 -0.95 -1.34
N LEU A 50 3.05 -0.93 -0.72
CA LEU A 50 2.22 0.28 -0.60
C LEU A 50 2.96 1.38 0.19
N ASP A 51 3.74 1.01 1.21
CA ASP A 51 4.65 1.90 1.95
C ASP A 51 5.70 2.54 1.05
N ALA A 52 6.38 1.71 0.25
CA ALA A 52 7.37 2.17 -0.73
C ALA A 52 6.76 3.09 -1.80
N MET A 53 5.46 2.95 -2.07
CA MET A 53 4.70 3.83 -2.98
C MET A 53 4.10 5.05 -2.28
N GLY A 54 4.23 5.19 -0.96
CA GLY A 54 3.62 6.26 -0.17
C GLY A 54 2.10 6.16 -0.02
N LEU A 55 1.50 5.00 -0.30
CA LEU A 55 0.06 4.73 -0.22
C LEU A 55 -0.38 4.17 1.15
N ALA A 56 0.54 3.56 1.88
CA ALA A 56 0.34 3.12 3.25
C ALA A 56 1.52 3.59 4.10
N ARG A 57 1.38 3.54 5.42
CA ARG A 57 2.48 3.82 6.35
C ARG A 57 2.46 2.85 7.51
N ARG A 58 3.63 2.35 7.92
CA ARG A 58 3.78 1.66 9.21
C ARG A 58 3.97 2.66 10.34
N ARG A 59 3.10 2.58 11.34
CA ARG A 59 3.12 3.36 12.59
C ARG A 59 4.14 2.78 13.58
N GLU A 60 4.45 3.56 14.60
CA GLU A 60 5.37 3.18 15.68
C GLU A 60 4.85 2.02 16.55
N ASP A 61 3.54 1.82 16.59
CA ASP A 61 2.88 0.69 17.26
C ASP A 61 2.92 -0.61 16.43
N GLY A 62 3.61 -0.60 15.29
CA GLY A 62 3.72 -1.72 14.36
C GLY A 62 2.48 -1.92 13.49
N ARG A 63 1.48 -1.05 13.55
CA ARG A 63 0.28 -1.15 12.72
C ARG A 63 0.42 -0.36 11.43
N TRP A 64 -0.37 -0.75 10.44
CA TRP A 64 -0.43 -0.12 9.14
C TRP A 64 -1.61 0.83 9.07
N GLU A 65 -1.37 2.07 8.65
CA GLU A 65 -2.39 3.06 8.35
C GLU A 65 -2.36 3.43 6.87
N MET A 66 -3.51 3.92 6.37
CA MET A 66 -3.61 4.43 5.01
C MET A 66 -3.23 5.90 4.98
N THR A 67 -2.44 6.29 3.98
CA THR A 67 -2.09 7.70 3.75
C THR A 67 -3.17 8.40 2.92
N GLU A 68 -3.09 9.73 2.83
CA GLU A 68 -3.97 10.50 1.93
C GLU A 68 -3.81 10.07 0.47
N ALA A 69 -2.58 9.81 0.02
CA ALA A 69 -2.30 9.29 -1.32
C ALA A 69 -2.91 7.89 -1.54
N GLY A 70 -2.86 7.02 -0.53
CA GLY A 70 -3.54 5.73 -0.53
C GLY A 70 -5.05 5.86 -0.66
N THR A 71 -5.64 6.83 0.04
CA THR A 71 -7.07 7.13 -0.02
C THR A 71 -7.48 7.59 -1.42
N ALA A 72 -6.72 8.51 -2.02
CA ALA A 72 -6.97 9.00 -3.37
C ALA A 72 -6.83 7.87 -4.42
N ARG A 73 -5.80 7.03 -4.30
CA ARG A 73 -5.61 5.86 -5.17
C ARG A 73 -6.76 4.86 -5.00
N HIS A 74 -7.18 4.57 -3.77
CA HIS A 74 -8.31 3.68 -3.50
C HIS A 74 -9.60 4.19 -4.15
N ALA A 75 -9.89 5.49 -4.03
CA ALA A 75 -11.08 6.08 -4.64
C ALA A 75 -11.11 5.91 -6.17
N ARG A 76 -9.95 6.06 -6.83
CA ARG A 76 -9.82 5.89 -8.28
C ARG A 76 -9.86 4.42 -8.71
N GLU A 77 -9.10 3.57 -8.02
CA GLU A 77 -8.82 2.19 -8.46
C GLU A 77 -9.77 1.13 -7.90
N VAL A 78 -10.35 1.36 -6.72
CA VAL A 78 -11.20 0.39 -6.01
C VAL A 78 -12.67 0.79 -6.12
N LEU A 79 -12.98 2.05 -5.83
CA LEU A 79 -14.35 2.55 -5.92
C LEU A 79 -14.75 2.89 -7.36
N ARG A 80 -13.78 2.93 -8.30
CA ARG A 80 -13.97 3.43 -9.68
C ARG A 80 -14.80 4.72 -9.70
N ARG A 81 -14.53 5.62 -8.75
CA ARG A 81 -15.06 6.99 -8.79
C ARG A 81 -14.25 7.76 -9.81
N GLU A 82 -14.34 7.34 -11.07
CA GLU A 82 -14.07 8.22 -12.18
C GLU A 82 -15.31 9.10 -12.32
N GLY A 83 -15.10 10.41 -12.28
CA GLY A 83 -16.14 11.38 -12.60
C GLY A 83 -16.41 11.40 -14.09
#